data_AF-A0A969RFQ6-F1
#
_entry.id   AF-A0A969RFQ6-F1
#
_cell.length_a   1.000
_cell.length_b   1.000
_cell.length_c   1.000
_cell.angle_alpha   90.00
_cell.angle_beta   90.00
_cell.angle_gamma   90.00
#
_symmetry.space_group_name_H-M   'P 1'
#
loop_
_entity.id
_entity.type
_entity.pdbx_description
1 polymer ?
#
loop_
_entity_poly.entity_id
_entity_poly.type
_entity_poly.pdbx_seq_one_letter_code
_entity_poly.pdbx_strand_id
1 'polypeptide(L)' 'MNKERARCLIRLGLMTEARGATLPDRDTKFMVAEDIVEVLRAKPDTGSNFLEFPELYFVRA' A
#
# COMPACT_ATOMS: atom_id res chain seq x y z
N MET A 1 -12.09 3.51 -0.81
CA MET A 1 -10.82 3.24 -0.10
C MET A 1 -10.01 2.25 -0.92
N ASN A 2 -8.71 2.49 -1.17
CA ASN A 2 -7.86 1.52 -1.88
C ASN A 2 -7.78 0.20 -1.07
N LYS A 3 -7.78 -0.96 -1.76
CA LYS A 3 -7.60 -2.30 -1.18
C LYS A 3 -6.32 -2.41 -0.34
N GLU A 4 -5.21 -1.86 -0.81
CA GLU A 4 -3.96 -1.86 -0.02
C GLU A 4 -4.06 -1.05 1.26
N ARG A 5 -4.66 0.14 1.17
CA ARG A 5 -4.89 0.96 2.37
C ARG A 5 -5.76 0.21 3.38
N ALA A 6 -6.78 -0.52 2.91
CA ALA A 6 -7.60 -1.37 3.77
C ALA A 6 -6.77 -2.47 4.46
N ARG A 7 -5.91 -3.16 3.71
CA ARG A 7 -5.00 -4.18 4.24
C ARG A 7 -4.06 -3.61 5.29
N CYS A 8 -3.45 -2.45 5.04
CA CYS A 8 -2.58 -1.79 6.00
C CYS A 8 -3.33 -1.36 7.26
N LEU A 9 -4.52 -0.78 7.16
CA LEU A 9 -5.33 -0.41 8.33
C LEU A 9 -5.65 -1.62 9.22
N ILE A 10 -5.96 -2.77 8.62
CA ILE A 10 -6.22 -4.02 9.35
C ILE A 10 -4.95 -4.52 10.03
N ARG A 11 -3.85 -4.61 9.27
CA ARG A 11 -2.54 -5.04 9.77
C ARG A 11 -2.04 -4.18 10.94
N LEU A 12 -2.32 -2.87 10.91
CA LEU A 12 -1.96 -1.91 11.94
C LEU A 12 -2.97 -1.84 13.11
N GLY A 13 -4.09 -2.59 13.08
CA GLY A 13 -5.13 -2.50 14.10
C GLY A 13 -5.90 -1.17 14.11
N LEU A 14 -5.78 -0.38 13.05
CA LEU A 14 -6.44 0.93 12.88
C LEU A 14 -7.79 0.83 12.16
N MET A 15 -8.20 -0.38 11.78
CA MET A 15 -9.46 -0.61 11.08
C MET A 15 -10.64 -0.62 12.04
N THR A 16 -11.71 0.08 11.68
CA THR A 16 -12.98 0.05 12.43
C THR A 16 -13.99 -0.88 11.77
N GLU A 17 -14.86 -1.48 12.58
CA GLU A 17 -15.93 -2.39 12.12
C GLU A 17 -16.81 -1.76 11.03
N ALA A 18 -17.26 -0.52 11.24
CA ALA A 18 -18.09 0.20 10.27
C ALA A 18 -17.40 0.38 8.90
N ARG A 19 -16.08 0.57 8.90
CA ARG A 19 -15.29 0.74 7.68
C ARG A 19 -14.88 -0.61 7.06
N GLY A 20 -14.78 -1.65 7.87
CA GLY A 20 -14.58 -3.03 7.45
C GLY A 20 -15.78 -3.59 6.68
N ALA A 21 -16.99 -3.32 7.16
CA ALA A 21 -18.25 -3.83 6.61
C ALA A 21 -18.59 -3.29 5.20
N THR A 22 -17.98 -2.18 4.78
CA THR A 22 -18.24 -1.52 3.48
C THR A 22 -17.18 -1.82 2.42
N LEU A 23 -16.21 -2.68 2.73
CA LEU A 23 -15.11 -2.97 1.82
C LEU A 23 -15.45 -4.09 0.82
N PRO A 24 -15.14 -3.89 -0.48
CA PRO A 24 -15.26 -4.94 -1.48
C PRO A 24 -14.19 -6.03 -1.28
N ASP A 25 -14.35 -7.12 -2.03
CA ASP A 25 -13.44 -8.28 -2.03
C ASP A 25 -11.95 -7.88 -2.19
N ARG A 26 -11.11 -8.46 -1.33
CA ARG A 26 -9.72 -8.09 -1.07
C ARG A 26 -8.71 -9.13 -1.55
N ASP A 27 -9.17 -10.28 -2.08
CA ASP A 27 -8.29 -11.40 -2.39
C ASP A 27 -7.39 -11.18 -3.60
N THR A 28 -7.61 -10.10 -4.37
CA THR A 28 -6.68 -9.71 -5.44
C THR A 28 -5.34 -9.26 -4.85
N LYS A 29 -4.25 -9.94 -5.25
CA LYS A 29 -2.88 -9.51 -4.94
C LYS A 29 -2.63 -8.13 -5.55
N PHE A 30 -2.06 -7.22 -4.76
CA PHE A 30 -1.59 -5.95 -5.30
C PHE A 30 -0.23 -6.16 -5.97
N MET A 31 -0.11 -5.60 -7.18
CA MET A 31 1.13 -5.59 -7.93
C MET A 31 1.33 -4.16 -8.44
N VAL A 32 2.54 -3.63 -8.27
CA VAL A 32 2.95 -2.38 -8.91
C VAL A 32 3.35 -2.72 -10.35
N ALA A 33 2.92 -1.92 -11.32
CA ALA A 33 3.29 -2.13 -12.70
C ALA A 33 4.82 -1.97 -12.89
N GLU A 34 5.44 -2.83 -13.69
CA GLU A 34 6.90 -2.93 -13.80
C GLU A 34 7.54 -1.62 -14.31
N ASP A 35 6.87 -0.94 -15.26
CA ASP A 35 7.28 0.36 -15.78
C ASP A 35 7.34 1.44 -14.69
N ILE A 36 6.41 1.41 -13.73
CA ILE A 36 6.41 2.29 -12.57
C ILE A 36 7.61 1.96 -11.66
N VAL A 37 7.92 0.67 -11.46
CA VAL A 37 9.07 0.23 -10.65
C VAL A 37 10.38 0.72 -11.27
N GLU A 38 10.55 0.59 -12.58
CA GLU A 38 11.73 1.05 -13.30
C GLU A 38 11.94 2.56 -13.16
N VAL A 39 10.88 3.35 -13.33
CA VAL A 39 10.93 4.82 -13.17
C VAL A 39 11.29 5.23 -11.73
N LEU A 40 10.80 4.50 -10.72
CA LEU A 40 11.13 4.77 -9.32
C LEU A 40 12.59 4.44 -9.01
N ARG A 41 13.14 3.36 -9.57
CA ARG A 41 14.55 2.96 -9.40
C ARG A 41 15.53 3.89 -10.10
N ALA A 42 15.13 4.49 -11.22
CA ALA A 42 15.98 5.41 -11.98
C ALA A 42 16.21 6.77 -11.28
N LYS A 43 15.49 7.07 -10.20
CA LYS A 43 15.59 8.34 -9.47
C LYS A 43 16.22 8.15 -8.07
N PRO A 44 17.44 8.66 -7.83
CA PRO A 44 18.18 8.41 -6.59
C PRO A 44 17.41 8.78 -5.32
N ASP A 45 16.76 9.95 -5.31
CA ASP A 45 16.08 10.48 -4.12
C ASP A 45 14.64 9.95 -3.97
N THR A 46 14.09 9.33 -5.02
CA THR A 46 12.70 8.83 -4.97
C THR A 46 12.64 7.50 -4.23
N GLY A 47 13.67 6.66 -4.36
CA GLY A 47 13.78 5.40 -3.63
C GLY A 47 13.84 5.60 -2.11
N SER A 48 14.71 6.50 -1.63
CA SER A 48 14.84 6.78 -0.19
C SER A 48 13.55 7.34 0.39
N ASN A 49 12.94 8.34 -0.28
CA ASN A 49 11.67 8.93 0.15
C ASN A 49 10.54 7.89 0.16
N PHE A 50 10.56 6.94 -0.78
CA PHE A 50 9.57 5.88 -0.83
C PHE A 50 9.69 4.90 0.35
N LEU A 51 10.91 4.59 0.79
CA LEU A 51 11.17 3.74 1.95
C LEU A 51 10.81 4.40 3.29
N GLU A 52 10.81 5.73 3.34
CA GLU A 52 10.45 6.52 4.52
C GLU A 52 8.94 6.76 4.68
N PHE A 53 8.11 6.29 3.73
CA PHE A 53 6.67 6.45 3.86
C PHE A 53 6.16 5.77 5.15
N PRO A 54 5.15 6.38 5.82
CA PRO A 54 4.50 5.74 6.94
C PRO A 54 4.01 4.35 6.57
N GLU A 55 4.03 3.43 7.53
CA GLU A 55 3.66 2.03 7.33
C GLU A 55 2.25 1.82 6.76
N LEU A 56 1.37 2.81 6.91
CA LEU A 56 0.05 2.85 6.30
C LEU A 56 0.07 2.85 4.76
N TYR A 57 1.12 3.41 4.16
CA TYR A 57 1.29 3.55 2.71
C TYR A 57 2.41 2.67 2.15
N PHE A 58 3.20 2.05 3.03
CA PHE A 58 4.30 1.17 2.63
C PHE A 58 3.87 -0.29 2.59
N VAL A 59 4.14 -0.96 1.47
CA VAL A 59 3.93 -2.40 1.30
C VAL A 59 5.31 -3.06 1.39
N ARG A 60 5.56 -3.86 2.44
CA ARG A 60 6.73 -4.74 2.46
C ARG A 60 6.48 -5.85 1.44
N ALA A 61 7.18 -5.78 0.30
CA ALA A 61 7.18 -6.83 -0.71
C ALA A 61 7.83 -8.12 -0.18
#